data_AF-A0A1X6MXT9-F1
#
_entry.id   AF-A0A1X6MXT9-F1
#
_cell.length_a   1.000
_cell.length_b   1.000
_cell.length_c   1.000
_cell.angle_alpha   90.00
_cell.angle_beta   90.00
_cell.angle_gamma   90.00
#
_symmetry.space_group_name_H-M   'P 1'
#
loop_
_entity.id
_entity.type
_entity.pdbx_description
1 polymer ?
#
loop_
_entity_poly.entity_id
_entity_poly.type
_entity_poly.pdbx_seq_one_letter_code
_entity_poly.pdbx_strand_id
1 'polypeptide(L)'
;QRTTSFPIMLARRLPVVERLHILDGSFHKITLPSLFHPCLLEFESVTILQPTNIAFASVDSFIGMVLALPGPRELEFRDAHWSQHAIE
;
A
#
# COMPACT_ATOMS: atom_id res chain seq x y z
N GLN A 1 11.59 9.51 -16.82
CA GLN A 1 10.23 10.07 -17.03
C GLN A 1 9.31 9.44 -15.99
N ARG A 2 8.63 10.22 -15.14
CA ARG A 2 7.63 9.65 -14.22
C ARG A 2 6.44 9.20 -15.06
N THR A 3 6.16 7.89 -15.08
CA THR A 3 4.95 7.35 -15.71
C THR A 3 3.72 7.94 -15.03
N THR A 4 2.86 8.61 -15.80
CA THR A 4 1.56 9.09 -15.32
C THR A 4 0.50 8.06 -15.64
N SER A 5 0.13 7.28 -14.63
CA SER A 5 -1.05 6.41 -14.68
C SER A 5 -2.20 7.04 -13.90
N PHE A 6 -3.43 6.62 -14.20
CA PHE A 6 -4.63 7.10 -13.49
C PHE A 6 -4.52 7.01 -11.96
N PRO A 7 -4.04 5.90 -11.34
CA PRO A 7 -3.85 5.83 -9.88
C PRO A 7 -2.92 6.93 -9.33
N ILE A 8 -1.77 7.15 -9.98
CA ILE A 8 -0.80 8.18 -9.58
C ILE A 8 -1.42 9.57 -9.67
N MET A 9 -2.16 9.86 -10.74
CA MET A 9 -2.85 11.13 -10.90
C MET A 9 -3.95 11.34 -9.87
N LEU A 10 -4.69 10.29 -9.53
CA LEU A 10 -5.72 10.33 -8.50
C LEU A 10 -5.10 10.61 -7.12
N ALA A 11 -4.04 9.91 -6.74
CA ALA A 11 -3.36 10.12 -5.46
C ALA A 11 -2.86 11.57 -5.29
N ARG A 12 -2.23 12.14 -6.32
CA ARG A 12 -1.80 13.55 -6.33
C ARG A 12 -2.94 14.57 -6.18
N ARG A 13 -4.17 14.19 -6.53
CA ARG A 13 -5.36 15.05 -6.42
C ARG A 13 -6.06 14.93 -5.07
N LEU A 14 -5.52 14.13 -4.15
CA LEU A 14 -6.04 13.87 -2.82
C LEU A 14 -5.06 14.37 -1.72
N PRO A 15 -4.60 15.64 -1.76
CA PRO A 15 -3.55 16.15 -0.86
C PRO A 15 -3.99 16.36 0.59
N VAL A 16 -5.23 16.01 0.93
CA VAL A 16 -5.80 16.14 2.28
C VAL A 16 -6.22 14.79 2.86
N VAL A 17 -5.96 13.69 2.14
CA VAL A 17 -6.30 12.36 2.64
C VAL A 17 -5.28 11.96 3.69
N GLU A 18 -5.74 11.84 4.92
CA GLU A 18 -4.92 11.41 6.07
C GLU A 18 -5.02 9.91 6.33
N ARG A 19 -6.12 9.29 5.88
CA ARG A 19 -6.47 7.91 6.20
C ARG A 19 -6.77 7.14 4.92
N LEU A 20 -5.95 6.12 4.64
CA LEU A 20 -6.08 5.25 3.47
C LEU A 20 -6.56 3.88 3.90
N HIS A 21 -7.78 3.53 3.50
CA HIS A 21 -8.38 2.22 3.74
C HIS A 21 -8.26 1.37 2.47
N ILE A 22 -7.67 0.20 2.61
CA ILE A 22 -7.53 -0.77 1.51
C ILE A 22 -8.28 -2.02 1.93
N LEU A 23 -9.38 -2.32 1.23
CA LEU A 23 -10.31 -3.39 1.57
C LEU A 23 -10.30 -4.48 0.51
N ASP A 24 -10.57 -5.72 0.93
CA ASP A 24 -10.94 -6.88 0.10
C ASP A 24 -10.09 -7.03 -1.17
N GLY A 25 -8.84 -7.45 -0.99
CA GLY A 25 -7.85 -7.47 -2.05
C GLY A 25 -6.77 -8.52 -1.89
N SER A 26 -6.07 -8.81 -2.99
CA SER A 26 -4.94 -9.72 -2.98
C SER A 26 -3.72 -9.07 -3.63
N PHE A 27 -2.63 -9.03 -2.87
CA PHE A 27 -1.32 -8.61 -3.31
C PHE A 27 -0.41 -9.78 -3.68
N HIS A 28 -0.96 -10.99 -3.89
CA HIS A 28 -0.20 -12.21 -4.22
C HIS A 28 0.59 -12.13 -5.55
N LYS A 29 0.19 -11.24 -6.47
CA LYS A 29 0.76 -11.12 -7.82
C LYS A 29 1.33 -9.74 -8.15
N ILE A 30 1.49 -8.86 -7.16
CA ILE A 30 2.29 -7.66 -7.40
C ILE A 30 3.76 -8.07 -7.42
N THR A 31 4.19 -8.71 -8.51
CA THR A 31 5.55 -8.46 -9.01
C THR A 31 5.67 -6.94 -9.08
N LEU A 32 6.58 -6.38 -8.30
CA LEU A 32 6.77 -4.95 -8.06
C LEU A 32 7.36 -4.21 -9.29
N PRO A 33 6.62 -4.09 -10.42
CA PRO A 33 6.64 -2.80 -11.11
C PRO A 33 5.26 -2.25 -11.55
N SER A 34 4.12 -2.86 -11.23
CA SER A 34 2.82 -2.38 -11.73
C SER A 34 2.19 -1.29 -10.85
N LEU A 35 2.67 -0.05 -10.95
CA LEU A 35 2.01 1.23 -10.60
C LEU A 35 1.46 1.46 -9.18
N PHE A 36 1.25 0.42 -8.37
CA PHE A 36 0.63 0.51 -7.05
C PHE A 36 1.57 1.13 -6.02
N HIS A 37 2.80 0.62 -5.88
CA HIS A 37 3.80 1.22 -5.00
C HIS A 37 4.14 2.67 -5.39
N PRO A 38 4.34 3.00 -6.70
CA PRO A 38 4.47 4.39 -7.12
C PRO A 38 3.29 5.27 -6.76
N CYS A 39 2.06 4.76 -6.79
CA CYS A 39 0.87 5.51 -6.39
C CYS A 39 0.83 5.78 -4.88
N LEU A 40 1.30 4.83 -4.06
CA LEU A 40 1.35 5.02 -2.60
C LEU A 40 2.28 6.17 -2.20
N LEU A 41 3.41 6.32 -2.89
CA LEU A 41 4.37 7.41 -2.67
C LEU A 41 3.76 8.81 -2.84
N GLU A 42 2.68 8.94 -3.60
CA GLU A 42 2.05 10.23 -3.90
C GLU A 42 1.01 10.64 -2.84
N PHE A 43 0.68 9.77 -1.88
CA PHE A 43 -0.19 10.08 -0.75
C PHE A 43 0.60 10.73 0.40
N GLU A 44 1.11 11.95 0.16
CA GLU A 44 2.01 12.65 1.08
C GLU A 44 1.41 12.94 2.47
N SER A 45 0.09 13.11 2.55
CA SER A 45 -0.62 13.46 3.78
C SER A 45 -1.15 12.24 4.54
N VAL A 46 -1.05 11.04 3.98
CA VAL A 46 -1.56 9.84 4.63
C VAL A 46 -0.69 9.51 5.84
N THR A 47 -1.33 9.52 7.01
CA THR A 47 -0.75 9.16 8.30
C THR A 47 -1.31 7.86 8.86
N ILE A 48 -2.46 7.41 8.37
CA ILE A 48 -3.11 6.17 8.83
C ILE A 48 -3.31 5.24 7.64
N LEU A 49 -2.69 4.07 7.69
CA LEU A 49 -2.89 2.99 6.73
C LEU A 49 -3.71 1.87 7.38
N GLN A 50 -4.82 1.51 6.77
CA GLN A 50 -5.67 0.43 7.25
C GLN A 50 -5.94 -0.63 6.16
N PRO A 51 -5.11 -1.67 6.06
CA PRO A 51 -5.40 -2.85 5.25
C PRO A 51 -6.39 -3.72 6.01
N THR A 52 -7.52 -4.07 5.38
CA THR A 52 -8.53 -4.97 5.94
C THR A 52 -8.89 -6.06 4.95
N ASN A 53 -8.87 -7.32 5.40
CA ASN A 53 -9.17 -8.48 4.54
C ASN A 53 -8.28 -8.53 3.29
N ILE A 54 -6.98 -8.39 3.49
CA ILE A 54 -5.98 -8.36 2.43
C ILE A 54 -5.07 -9.59 2.51
N ALA A 55 -4.88 -10.25 1.37
CA ALA A 55 -3.97 -11.38 1.25
C ALA A 55 -2.65 -10.97 0.57
N PHE A 56 -1.54 -11.02 1.31
CA PHE A 56 -0.20 -10.68 0.86
C PHE A 56 0.56 -11.94 0.40
N ALA A 57 1.47 -11.80 -0.57
CA ALA A 57 2.33 -12.92 -1.00
C ALA A 57 3.26 -13.38 0.15
N SER A 58 3.87 -12.41 0.81
CA SER A 58 4.83 -12.59 1.90
C SER A 58 4.76 -11.41 2.88
N VAL A 59 5.39 -11.58 4.04
CA VAL A 59 5.61 -10.47 4.99
C VAL A 59 6.34 -9.30 4.32
N ASP A 60 7.31 -9.56 3.43
CA ASP A 60 8.03 -8.50 2.72
C ASP A 60 7.13 -7.68 1.80
N SER A 61 6.16 -8.32 1.13
CA SER A 61 5.20 -7.59 0.30
C SER A 61 4.31 -6.66 1.12
N PHE A 62 3.98 -7.07 2.35
CA PHE A 62 3.29 -6.22 3.30
C PHE A 62 4.17 -5.05 3.77
N ILE A 63 5.40 -5.33 4.22
CA ILE A 63 6.36 -4.30 4.65
C ILE A 63 6.63 -3.31 3.52
N GLY A 64 6.84 -3.79 2.29
CA GLY A 64 7.08 -2.92 1.12
C GLY A 64 5.90 -2.01 0.79
N MET A 65 4.66 -2.42 1.09
CA MET A 65 3.50 -1.54 0.98
C MET A 65 3.52 -0.46 2.08
N VAL A 66 3.79 -0.85 3.33
CA VAL A 66 3.86 0.08 4.47
C VAL A 66 4.96 1.12 4.25
N LEU A 67 6.16 0.69 3.83
CA LEU A 67 7.30 1.55 3.56
C LEU A 67 7.15 2.40 2.29
N ALA A 68 6.22 2.07 1.39
CA ALA A 68 5.94 2.88 0.21
C ALA A 68 5.14 4.14 0.52
N LEU A 69 4.55 4.27 1.72
CA LEU A 69 3.94 5.51 2.16
C LEU A 69 5.00 6.39 2.84
N PRO A 70 5.09 7.69 2.51
CA PRO A 70 6.15 8.57 3.02
C PRO A 70 5.97 9.00 4.48
N GLY A 71 4.75 8.92 5.04
CA GLY A 71 4.46 9.44 6.37
C GLY A 71 3.47 8.66 7.27
N PRO A 72 3.21 7.36 7.08
CA PRO A 72 2.28 6.65 7.95
C PRO A 72 2.82 6.64 9.38
N ARG A 73 2.00 7.11 10.32
CA ARG A 73 2.26 7.13 11.77
C ARG A 73 1.50 6.01 12.48
N GLU A 74 0.38 5.61 11.91
CA GLU A 74 -0.50 4.59 12.46
C GLU A 74 -0.76 3.52 11.39
N LEU A 75 -0.61 2.27 11.81
CA LEU A 75 -0.87 1.10 10.99
C LEU A 75 -1.92 0.24 11.71
N GLU A 76 -3.13 0.22 11.16
CA GLU A 76 -4.22 -0.60 11.67
C GLU A 76 -4.41 -1.81 10.76
N PHE A 77 -4.18 -3.02 11.26
CA PHE A 77 -4.31 -4.24 10.46
C PHE A 77 -5.48 -5.08 10.95
N ARG A 78 -6.38 -5.45 10.02
CA ARG A 78 -7.54 -6.30 10.33
C ARG A 78 -7.64 -7.43 9.32
N ASP A 79 -7.81 -8.65 9.81
CA ASP A 79 -8.14 -9.83 9.00
C ASP A 79 -7.24 -10.01 7.77
N ALA A 80 -5.95 -9.69 7.89
CA ALA A 80 -5.06 -9.79 6.75
C ALA A 80 -4.03 -10.92 6.96
N HIS A 81 -3.67 -11.54 5.84
CA HIS A 81 -3.08 -12.86 5.80
C HIS A 81 -1.91 -12.86 4.83
N TRP A 82 -0.91 -13.69 5.07
CA TRP A 82 0.20 -13.88 4.14
C TRP A 82 0.56 -15.36 4.04
N SER A 83 0.90 -15.81 2.82
CA SER A 83 1.21 -17.22 2.56
C SER A 83 2.62 -17.64 3.01
N GLN A 84 3.55 -16.69 3.11
CA GLN A 84 4.94 -16.94 3.50
C GLN A 84 5.32 -16.06 4.69
N HIS A 85 5.68 -16.67 5.81
CA HIS A 85 6.36 -16.00 6.91
C HIS A 85 7.84 -15.96 6.55
N ALA A 86 8.44 -14.77 6.43
CA ALA A 86 9.88 -14.60 6.21
C ALA A 86 10.66 -14.91 7.50
N ILE A 87 10.50 -16.13 8.04
CA ILE A 87 11.28 -16.65 9.15
C ILE A 87 12.29 -17.63 8.56
N GLU A 88 13.47 -17.12 8.23
CA GLU A 88 14.72 -17.88 8.15
C GLU A 88 15.68 -17.38 9.24
#